data_AF-A0A2S6IGA1-F1
#
_entry.id   AF-A0A2S6IGA1-F1
#
_cell.length_a   1.000
_cell.length_b   1.000
_cell.length_c   1.000
_cell.angle_alpha   90.00
_cell.angle_beta   90.00
_cell.angle_gamma   90.00
#
_symmetry.space_group_name_H-M   'P 1'
#
loop_
_entity.id
_entity.type
_entity.pdbx_description
1 polymer ?
#
loop_
_entity_poly.entity_id
_entity_poly.type
_entity_poly.pdbx_seq_one_letter_code
_entity_poly.pdbx_strand_id
1 'polypeptide(L)'
;MKRFIIYSFSIFILILSNSCAELAAGLSSYNQANGTQCRQSIVDPEVYLDGKYQNKIMITDSEGNDIEYNEERWRASKAKTYLGYSFGIYYATSPYSELEYRFTHYCSSYY
;
A
#
# COMPACT_ATOMS: atom_id res chain seq x y z
N MET A 1 -26.12 -3.93 -27.33
CA MET A 1 -24.64 -3.97 -27.42
C MET A 1 -23.93 -2.72 -26.89
N LYS A 2 -24.30 -1.49 -27.29
CA LYS A 2 -23.61 -0.26 -26.81
C LYS A 2 -23.61 -0.05 -25.28
N ARG A 3 -24.69 -0.42 -24.57
CA ARG A 3 -24.77 -0.30 -23.11
C ARG A 3 -23.84 -1.28 -22.37
N PHE A 4 -23.63 -2.47 -22.91
CA PHE A 4 -22.81 -3.52 -22.29
C PHE A 4 -21.32 -3.12 -22.27
N ILE A 5 -20.84 -2.48 -23.34
CA ILE A 5 -19.47 -1.96 -23.47
C ILE A 5 -19.21 -0.86 -22.43
N ILE A 6 -20.19 0.00 -22.15
CA ILE A 6 -20.06 1.08 -21.16
C ILE A 6 -19.92 0.49 -19.74
N TYR A 7 -20.73 -0.51 -19.37
CA TYR A 7 -20.62 -1.16 -18.06
C TYR A 7 -19.29 -1.89 -17.87
N SER A 8 -18.78 -2.57 -18.91
CA SER A 8 -17.46 -3.23 -18.85
C SER A 8 -16.32 -2.21 -18.68
N PHE A 9 -16.41 -1.05 -19.33
CA PHE A 9 -15.41 0.02 -19.21
C PHE A 9 -15.41 0.64 -17.80
N SER A 10 -16.58 0.83 -17.20
CA SER A 10 -16.70 1.33 -15.82
C SER A 10 -16.15 0.35 -14.78
N ILE A 11 -16.35 -0.95 -14.96
CA ILE A 11 -15.79 -1.99 -14.08
C ILE A 11 -14.26 -2.01 -14.19
N PHE A 12 -13.71 -1.89 -15.40
CA PHE A 12 -12.26 -1.83 -15.61
C PHE A 12 -11.63 -0.60 -14.92
N ILE A 13 -12.26 0.57 -15.01
CA ILE A 13 -11.78 1.78 -14.32
C ILE A 13 -11.85 1.63 -12.79
N LEU A 14 -12.90 1.00 -12.26
CA LEU A 14 -13.05 0.75 -10.82
C LEU A 14 -12.02 -0.24 -10.26
N ILE A 15 -11.64 -1.25 -11.05
CA ILE A 15 -10.56 -2.18 -10.71
C ILE A 15 -9.22 -1.42 -10.72
N LEU A 16 -8.97 -0.61 -11.76
CA LEU A 16 -7.74 0.16 -11.89
C LEU A 16 -7.55 1.22 -10.79
N SER A 17 -8.63 1.79 -10.25
CA SER A 17 -8.55 2.85 -9.24
C SER A 17 -8.22 2.34 -7.83
N ASN A 18 -8.60 1.11 -7.47
CA ASN A 18 -8.23 0.52 -6.18
C ASN A 18 -6.84 -0.14 -6.21
N SER A 19 -6.28 -0.30 -7.42
CA SER A 19 -5.07 -1.06 -7.68
C SER A 19 -3.86 -0.21 -8.00
N CYS A 20 -3.87 1.12 -7.83
CA CYS A 20 -2.70 1.95 -8.21
C CYS A 20 -1.41 1.51 -7.48
N ALA A 21 -1.54 1.20 -6.18
CA ALA A 21 -0.43 0.71 -5.36
C ALA A 21 0.00 -0.71 -5.80
N GLU A 22 -0.96 -1.59 -6.03
CA GLU A 22 -0.73 -2.98 -6.45
C GLU A 22 -0.11 -3.05 -7.86
N LEU A 23 -0.58 -2.19 -8.76
CA LEU A 23 -0.07 -2.00 -10.10
C LEU A 23 1.34 -1.43 -10.06
N ALA A 24 1.64 -0.47 -9.19
CA ALA A 24 2.99 0.06 -9.03
C ALA A 24 3.96 -1.02 -8.56
N ALA A 25 3.58 -1.85 -7.57
CA ALA A 25 4.38 -2.98 -7.15
C ALA A 25 4.57 -4.02 -8.28
N GLY A 26 3.50 -4.34 -9.01
CA GLY A 26 3.52 -5.25 -10.15
C GLY A 26 4.42 -4.78 -11.30
N LEU A 27 4.31 -3.50 -11.68
CA LEU A 27 5.18 -2.88 -12.68
C LEU A 27 6.64 -2.85 -12.21
N SER A 28 6.88 -2.66 -10.92
CA SER A 28 8.24 -2.71 -10.35
C SER A 28 8.89 -4.07 -10.48
N SER A 29 8.13 -5.13 -10.19
CA SER A 29 8.57 -6.51 -10.42
C SER A 29 8.80 -6.80 -11.90
N TYR A 30 7.90 -6.34 -12.78
CA TYR A 30 8.04 -6.51 -14.23
C TYR A 30 9.30 -5.83 -14.77
N ASN A 31 9.53 -4.56 -14.42
CA ASN A 31 10.70 -3.80 -14.88
C ASN A 31 12.01 -4.42 -14.38
N GLN A 32 12.05 -4.86 -13.11
CA GLN A 32 13.20 -5.58 -12.58
C GLN A 32 13.50 -6.87 -13.38
N ALA A 33 12.46 -7.64 -13.74
CA ALA A 33 12.62 -8.85 -14.55
C ALA A 33 13.11 -8.56 -15.99
N ASN A 34 12.88 -7.35 -16.50
CA ASN A 34 13.35 -6.90 -17.82
C ASN A 34 14.70 -6.17 -17.78
N GLY A 35 15.42 -6.23 -16.65
CA GLY A 35 16.77 -5.69 -16.52
C GLY A 35 16.83 -4.21 -16.15
N THR A 36 15.70 -3.55 -15.92
CA THR A 36 15.68 -2.18 -15.41
C THR A 36 16.11 -2.16 -13.94
N GLN A 37 16.87 -1.14 -13.55
CA GLN A 37 17.31 -0.97 -12.16
C GLN A 37 16.47 0.08 -11.45
N CYS A 38 16.03 -0.24 -10.22
CA CYS A 38 15.30 0.72 -9.41
C CYS A 38 16.26 1.79 -8.86
N ARG A 39 15.95 3.06 -9.13
CA ARG A 39 16.70 4.21 -8.61
C ARG A 39 16.24 4.62 -7.22
N GLN A 40 14.94 4.54 -6.95
CA GLN A 40 14.37 4.81 -5.65
C GLN A 40 13.23 3.83 -5.36
N SER A 41 13.35 3.08 -4.27
CA SER A 41 12.30 2.21 -3.74
C SER A 41 11.61 2.89 -2.56
N ILE A 42 10.30 2.72 -2.45
CA ILE A 42 9.49 3.24 -1.35
C ILE A 42 8.51 2.19 -0.85
N VAL A 43 8.15 2.28 0.43
CA VAL A 43 7.13 1.46 1.05
C VAL A 43 6.06 2.39 1.62
N ASP A 44 4.88 2.36 1.02
CA ASP A 44 3.76 3.21 1.42
C ASP A 44 2.81 2.43 2.34
N PRO A 45 2.64 2.86 3.61
CA PRO A 45 1.69 2.28 4.55
C PRO A 45 0.29 2.90 4.43
N GLU A 46 -0.73 2.04 4.51
CA GLU A 46 -2.15 2.41 4.56
C GLU A 46 -2.84 1.58 5.65
N VAL A 47 -3.81 2.14 6.36
CA VAL A 47 -4.57 1.45 7.42
C VAL A 47 -5.97 1.09 6.94
N TYR A 48 -6.48 -0.09 7.30
CA TYR A 48 -7.85 -0.51 7.00
C TYR A 48 -8.83 0.11 7.98
N LEU A 49 -9.69 0.99 7.47
CA LEU A 49 -10.68 1.74 8.23
C LEU A 49 -11.90 2.00 7.37
N ASP A 50 -13.10 1.92 7.96
CA ASP A 50 -14.36 2.22 7.27
C ASP A 50 -14.54 1.43 5.95
N GLY A 51 -14.07 0.18 5.94
CA GLY A 51 -14.18 -0.72 4.79
C GLY A 51 -13.13 -0.52 3.69
N LYS A 52 -12.12 0.34 3.88
CA LYS A 52 -11.10 0.66 2.87
C LYS A 52 -9.72 0.91 3.48
N TYR A 53 -8.67 0.74 2.67
CA TYR A 53 -7.33 1.20 3.05
C TYR A 53 -7.19 2.71 2.80
N GLN A 54 -6.56 3.41 3.73
CA GLN A 54 -6.32 4.84 3.63
C GLN A 54 -4.96 5.24 4.22
N ASN A 55 -4.32 6.25 3.62
CA ASN A 55 -3.09 6.83 4.16
C ASN A 55 -3.41 7.75 5.34
N LYS A 56 -3.65 7.14 6.51
CA LYS A 56 -3.96 7.83 7.76
C LYS A 56 -3.08 7.27 8.88
N ILE A 57 -2.68 8.13 9.80
CA ILE A 57 -2.04 7.73 11.07
C ILE A 57 -3.13 7.69 12.14
N MET A 58 -3.13 6.63 12.95
CA MET A 58 -4.00 6.56 14.13
C MET A 58 -3.39 7.37 15.26
N ILE A 59 -4.19 8.26 15.82
CA ILE A 59 -3.78 9.13 16.92
C ILE A 59 -4.25 8.55 18.25
N THR A 60 -5.38 7.81 18.26
CA THR A 60 -5.93 7.21 19.48
C THR A 60 -6.27 5.74 19.31
N ASP A 61 -6.11 4.96 20.37
CA ASP A 61 -6.61 3.57 20.46
C ASP A 61 -8.13 3.53 20.79
N SER A 62 -8.65 2.32 20.99
CA SER A 62 -10.06 2.08 21.36
C SER A 62 -10.42 2.54 22.78
N GLU A 63 -9.42 2.72 23.65
CA GLU A 63 -9.57 3.22 25.02
C GLU A 63 -9.43 4.75 25.11
N GLY A 64 -9.02 5.40 24.01
CA GLY A 64 -8.82 6.84 23.92
C GLY A 64 -7.42 7.31 24.32
N ASN A 65 -6.45 6.40 24.46
CA ASN A 65 -5.06 6.76 24.73
C ASN A 65 -4.40 7.28 23.45
N ASP A 66 -3.52 8.29 23.58
CA ASP A 66 -2.69 8.76 22.47
C ASP A 66 -1.64 7.69 22.12
N ILE A 67 -1.67 7.25 20.87
CA ILE A 67 -0.76 6.25 20.31
C ILE A 67 0.02 6.76 19.10
N GLU A 68 -0.10 8.04 18.72
CA GLU A 68 0.45 8.58 17.46
C GLU A 68 1.95 8.25 17.32
N TYR A 69 2.73 8.56 18.35
CA TYR A 69 4.17 8.31 18.36
C TYR A 69 4.53 6.83 18.20
N ASN A 70 3.80 5.96 18.90
CA ASN A 70 4.03 4.52 18.88
C ASN A 70 3.66 3.93 17.50
N GLU A 71 2.54 4.39 16.95
CA GLU A 71 2.03 3.97 15.65
C GLU A 71 2.98 4.39 14.52
N GLU A 72 3.46 5.63 14.55
CA GLU A 72 4.42 6.14 13.57
C GLU A 72 5.72 5.34 13.60
N ARG A 73 6.27 5.08 14.80
CA ARG A 73 7.52 4.32 14.94
C ARG A 73 7.37 2.88 14.47
N TRP A 74 6.25 2.23 14.79
CA TRP A 74 5.99 0.87 14.34
C TRP A 74 5.83 0.79 12.82
N ARG A 75 5.05 1.71 12.22
CA ARG A 75 4.92 1.81 10.75
C ARG A 75 6.28 2.02 10.08
N ALA A 76 7.08 2.96 10.57
CA ALA A 76 8.41 3.23 10.02
C ALA A 76 9.33 2.01 10.13
N SER A 77 9.25 1.28 11.25
CA SER A 77 10.01 0.03 11.43
C SER A 77 9.57 -1.04 10.43
N LYS A 78 8.26 -1.21 10.20
CA LYS A 78 7.73 -2.18 9.23
C LYS A 78 8.09 -1.79 7.79
N ALA A 79 7.95 -0.52 7.44
CA ALA A 79 8.37 0.00 6.14
C ALA A 79 9.86 -0.30 5.87
N LYS A 80 10.73 -0.08 6.86
CA LYS A 80 12.16 -0.42 6.76
C LYS A 80 12.39 -1.92 6.57
N THR A 81 11.63 -2.79 7.24
CA THR A 81 11.71 -4.24 7.04
C THR A 81 11.33 -4.61 5.60
N TYR A 82 10.22 -4.10 5.10
CA TYR A 82 9.71 -4.45 3.76
C TYR A 82 10.52 -3.85 2.62
N LEU A 83 11.25 -2.76 2.84
CA LEU A 83 12.26 -2.27 1.89
C LEU A 83 13.36 -3.30 1.62
N GLY A 84 13.61 -4.23 2.55
CA GLY A 84 14.56 -5.33 2.36
C GLY A 84 13.99 -6.53 1.61
N TYR A 85 12.69 -6.53 1.27
CA TYR A 85 12.01 -7.63 0.58
C TYR A 85 11.81 -7.30 -0.91
N SER A 86 11.21 -8.22 -1.67
CA SER A 86 10.81 -7.97 -3.06
C SER A 86 9.77 -6.85 -3.17
N PHE A 87 9.56 -6.30 -4.37
CA PHE A 87 8.39 -5.46 -4.61
C PHE A 87 7.12 -6.27 -4.41
N GLY A 88 6.09 -5.65 -3.85
CA GLY A 88 4.87 -6.35 -3.48
C GLY A 88 4.05 -5.64 -2.42
N ILE A 89 3.08 -6.36 -1.86
CA ILE A 89 2.18 -5.89 -0.83
C ILE A 89 2.35 -6.77 0.40
N TYR A 90 2.48 -6.13 1.56
CA TYR A 90 2.65 -6.79 2.84
C TYR A 90 1.60 -6.31 3.82
N TYR A 91 1.09 -7.21 4.65
CA TYR A 91 0.08 -6.89 5.64
C TYR A 91 0.65 -7.09 7.04
N ALA A 92 0.31 -6.19 7.96
CA ALA A 92 0.65 -6.34 9.37
C ALA A 92 -0.39 -5.61 10.24
N THR A 93 -0.72 -6.21 11.39
CA THR A 93 -1.59 -5.59 12.39
C THR A 93 -0.75 -4.80 13.39
N SER A 94 -1.15 -3.57 13.70
CA SER A 94 -0.47 -2.78 14.73
C SER A 94 -0.74 -3.38 16.12
N PRO A 95 0.28 -3.50 16.98
CA PRO A 95 0.07 -3.90 18.37
C PRO A 95 -0.54 -2.78 19.24
N TYR A 96 -0.66 -1.55 18.72
CA TYR A 96 -1.18 -0.40 19.47
C TYR A 96 -2.63 -0.11 19.12
N SER A 97 -2.94 -0.03 17.81
CA SER A 97 -4.31 0.24 17.35
C SER A 97 -5.13 -1.02 17.07
N GLU A 98 -4.47 -2.20 17.03
CA GLU A 98 -5.05 -3.47 16.57
C GLU A 98 -5.62 -3.44 15.14
N LEU A 99 -5.37 -2.37 14.39
CA LEU A 99 -5.80 -2.23 13.01
C LEU A 99 -4.82 -2.89 12.06
N GLU A 100 -5.38 -3.42 10.97
CA GLU A 100 -4.60 -3.97 9.88
C GLU A 100 -4.04 -2.84 9.01
N TYR A 101 -2.75 -2.93 8.70
CA TYR A 101 -2.05 -2.10 7.75
C TYR A 101 -1.64 -2.88 6.52
N ARG A 102 -1.73 -2.22 5.37
CA ARG A 102 -1.18 -2.62 4.09
C ARG A 102 0.05 -1.78 3.79
N PHE A 103 1.15 -2.42 3.42
CA PHE A 103 2.42 -1.80 3.05
C PHE A 103 2.75 -2.16 1.61
N THR A 104 2.76 -1.17 0.72
CA THR A 104 3.06 -1.39 -0.69
C THR A 104 4.51 -1.03 -0.98
N HIS A 105 5.34 -2.03 -1.31
CA HIS A 105 6.72 -1.84 -1.75
C HIS A 105 6.79 -1.75 -3.27
N TYR A 106 7.26 -0.62 -3.80
CA TYR A 106 7.41 -0.38 -5.22
C TYR A 106 8.59 0.55 -5.52
N CYS A 107 8.95 0.61 -6.80
CA CYS A 107 9.96 1.51 -7.30
C CYS A 107 9.32 2.82 -7.79
N SER A 108 9.68 3.95 -7.18
CA SER A 108 9.17 5.27 -7.55
C SER A 108 9.91 5.88 -8.76
N SER A 109 11.12 5.41 -9.07
CA SER A 109 11.89 5.84 -10.25
C SER A 109 12.91 4.79 -10.69
N TYR A 110 13.20 4.73 -11.99
CA TYR A 110 14.11 3.76 -12.62
C TYR A 110 15.31 4.45 -13.28
N TYR A 111 16.38 3.68 -13.57
CA TYR A 111 17.48 4.08 -14.45
C TYR A 111 17.21 3.74 -15.91
#